data_AF-A0A139GY85-F1
#
_entry.id   AF-A0A139GY85-F1
#
_cell.length_a   1.000
_cell.length_b   1.000
_cell.length_c   1.000
_cell.angle_alpha   90.00
_cell.angle_beta   90.00
_cell.angle_gamma   90.00
#
_symmetry.space_group_name_H-M   'P 1'
#
loop_
_entity.id
_entity.type
_entity.pdbx_description
1 polymer ?
#
loop_
_entity_poly.entity_id
_entity_poly.type
_entity_poly.pdbx_seq_one_letter_code
_entity_poly.pdbx_strand_id
1 'polypeptide(L)'
;MSLRHLIPYYDEIEDRELAADSSTTTTTPCRFWTRRHECTRGRYLFNEKQRLRERHIDFNVQELARTACGVVKKPRNELVAIEKLAEGGFNRMLQVRSSDEEILVRLPFRLEAPLPCSMASEAATVSFLWQGGLPVPKILGVSVTAVNPVGIEYILLEKLPERPLGEHWFSLDNRIHREGHETDRRSREEAYLHRAASFGKPLLRERPSKR
;
A
#
# COMPACT_ATOMS: atom_id res chain seq x y z
N MET A 1 -3.63 33.47 -1.45
CA MET A 1 -3.86 32.36 -2.40
C MET A 1 -3.73 31.05 -1.62
N SER A 2 -4.85 30.37 -1.41
CA SER A 2 -5.02 29.27 -0.46
C SER A 2 -4.87 27.92 -1.17
N LEU A 3 -3.82 27.16 -0.84
CA LEU A 3 -3.56 25.79 -1.29
C LEU A 3 -4.52 24.79 -0.59
N ARG A 4 -5.83 24.94 -0.80
CA ARG A 4 -6.87 24.06 -0.20
C ARG A 4 -7.56 23.11 -1.19
N HIS A 5 -7.15 23.05 -2.46
CA HIS A 5 -7.93 22.33 -3.50
C HIS A 5 -7.18 21.24 -4.25
N LEU A 6 -6.20 20.55 -3.65
CA LEU A 6 -5.41 19.58 -4.44
C LEU A 6 -5.09 18.26 -3.75
N ILE A 7 -5.99 17.74 -2.92
CA ILE A 7 -6.05 16.30 -2.66
C ILE A 7 -7.52 15.93 -2.39
N PRO A 8 -8.22 15.26 -3.33
CA PRO A 8 -9.51 14.66 -3.02
C PRO A 8 -9.24 13.42 -2.16
N TYR A 9 -9.76 13.47 -0.94
CA TYR A 9 -9.97 12.31 -0.08
C TYR A 9 -11.01 11.41 -0.79
N TYR A 10 -10.68 10.15 -1.06
CA TYR A 10 -11.55 9.27 -1.86
C TYR A 10 -12.04 8.09 -1.05
N ASP A 11 -13.37 8.03 -0.94
CA ASP A 11 -14.18 6.91 -0.49
C ASP A 11 -13.89 5.61 -1.24
N GLU A 12 -14.13 4.51 -0.53
CA GLU A 12 -14.09 3.13 -0.98
C GLU A 12 -15.33 2.85 -1.86
N ILE A 13 -15.12 2.33 -3.06
CA ILE A 13 -16.20 1.84 -3.92
C ILE A 13 -16.16 0.31 -3.84
N GLU A 14 -17.22 -0.27 -3.29
CA GLU A 14 -17.47 -1.71 -3.33
C GLU A 14 -17.65 -2.18 -4.78
N ASP A 15 -16.77 -3.05 -5.26
CA ASP A 15 -16.91 -3.74 -6.54
C ASP A 15 -18.04 -4.78 -6.45
N ARG A 16 -19.26 -4.42 -6.88
CA ARG A 16 -20.36 -5.37 -7.14
C ARG A 16 -20.15 -6.03 -8.51
N GLU A 17 -19.86 -7.33 -8.51
CA GLU A 17 -19.70 -8.15 -9.71
C GLU A 17 -21.07 -8.47 -10.35
N LEU A 18 -21.23 -8.14 -11.64
CA LEU A 18 -22.36 -8.52 -12.48
C LEU A 18 -22.07 -9.89 -13.13
N ALA A 19 -22.99 -10.84 -12.94
CA ALA A 19 -22.89 -12.22 -13.43
C ALA A 19 -23.16 -12.36 -14.94
N ALA A 20 -22.39 -13.23 -15.61
CA ALA A 20 -22.71 -13.99 -16.83
C ALA A 20 -21.47 -14.85 -17.19
N ASP A 21 -21.51 -16.07 -17.74
CA ASP A 21 -22.57 -17.02 -18.07
C ASP A 21 -21.93 -18.43 -18.09
N SER A 22 -22.73 -19.49 -17.98
CA SER A 22 -22.29 -20.88 -17.81
C SER A 22 -21.86 -21.57 -19.11
N SER A 23 -20.69 -22.23 -19.12
CA SER A 23 -20.53 -23.64 -19.56
C SER A 23 -19.06 -24.07 -19.70
N THR A 24 -18.85 -25.35 -19.34
CA THR A 24 -17.73 -26.26 -19.66
C THR A 24 -16.61 -26.45 -18.62
N THR A 25 -16.50 -27.72 -18.23
CA THR A 25 -15.69 -28.38 -17.19
C THR A 25 -14.22 -28.49 -17.55
N THR A 26 -13.29 -28.22 -16.59
CA THR A 26 -12.00 -28.92 -16.33
C THR A 26 -11.14 -28.09 -15.36
N THR A 27 -10.64 -28.73 -14.29
CA THR A 27 -9.71 -28.23 -13.25
C THR A 27 -10.04 -26.82 -12.74
N THR A 28 -10.79 -26.70 -11.63
CA THR A 28 -11.04 -25.40 -10.99
C THR A 28 -9.72 -24.68 -10.74
N PRO A 29 -9.36 -23.66 -11.56
CA PRO A 29 -8.29 -22.77 -11.17
C PRO A 29 -8.86 -22.00 -9.98
N CYS A 30 -8.00 -21.56 -9.06
CA CYS A 30 -8.38 -20.47 -8.17
C CYS A 30 -9.08 -19.42 -9.05
N ARG A 31 -10.34 -19.08 -8.73
CA ARG A 31 -11.10 -18.01 -9.41
C ARG A 31 -10.24 -16.72 -9.38
N PHE A 32 -10.61 -15.64 -10.08
CA PHE A 32 -9.97 -14.30 -9.99
C PHE A 32 -8.94 -13.86 -11.06
N TRP A 33 -8.92 -14.37 -12.29
CA TRP A 33 -7.85 -14.04 -13.25
C TRP A 33 -7.96 -12.70 -14.00
N THR A 34 -9.11 -12.03 -14.07
CA THR A 34 -9.35 -11.15 -15.23
C THR A 34 -8.80 -9.71 -15.18
N ARG A 35 -8.43 -9.12 -14.02
CA ARG A 35 -7.90 -7.73 -13.96
C ARG A 35 -6.82 -7.46 -12.90
N ARG A 36 -5.80 -8.31 -12.81
CA ARG A 36 -4.67 -8.09 -11.87
C ARG A 36 -3.65 -7.06 -12.34
N HIS A 37 -3.55 -6.83 -13.65
CA HIS A 37 -2.57 -5.92 -14.24
C HIS A 37 -3.12 -4.52 -14.48
N GLU A 38 -4.43 -4.42 -14.77
CA GLU A 38 -5.13 -3.16 -15.08
C GLU A 38 -5.48 -2.35 -13.83
N CYS A 39 -5.37 -1.02 -13.94
CA CYS A 39 -5.95 -0.10 -12.99
C CYS A 39 -7.48 -0.15 -13.14
N THR A 40 -8.18 -0.52 -12.06
CA THR A 40 -9.64 -0.60 -12.03
C THR A 40 -10.26 0.59 -11.32
N ARG A 41 -9.44 1.46 -10.72
CA ARG A 41 -9.93 2.58 -9.93
C ARG A 41 -10.37 3.77 -10.79
N GLY A 42 -11.69 3.94 -10.89
CA GLY A 42 -12.33 5.15 -11.40
C GLY A 42 -11.96 5.52 -12.84
N ARG A 43 -12.33 6.73 -13.23
CA ARG A 43 -11.96 7.33 -14.53
C ARG A 43 -11.08 8.54 -14.32
N TYR A 44 -10.14 8.75 -15.22
CA TYR A 44 -9.25 9.91 -15.16
C TYR A 44 -9.86 11.07 -15.95
N LEU A 45 -9.95 12.24 -15.31
CA LEU A 45 -10.47 13.46 -15.93
C LEU A 45 -9.63 13.92 -17.14
N PHE A 46 -8.33 13.62 -17.15
CA PHE A 46 -7.40 14.01 -18.20
C PHE A 46 -6.43 12.88 -18.54
N ASN A 47 -6.09 12.74 -19.83
CA ASN A 47 -5.16 11.73 -20.36
C ASN A 47 -5.43 10.29 -19.91
N GLU A 48 -6.70 9.87 -19.86
CA GLU A 48 -7.12 8.56 -19.33
C GLU A 48 -6.32 7.38 -19.88
N LYS A 49 -6.14 7.31 -21.20
CA LYS A 49 -5.34 6.24 -21.83
C LYS A 49 -3.87 6.25 -21.37
N GLN A 50 -3.28 7.42 -21.12
CA GLN A 50 -1.91 7.51 -20.59
C GLN A 50 -1.89 7.10 -19.12
N ARG A 51 -2.83 7.59 -18.30
CA ARG A 51 -2.91 7.29 -16.86
C ARG A 51 -3.16 5.81 -16.57
N LEU A 52 -3.95 5.14 -17.41
CA LEU A 52 -4.15 3.69 -17.34
C LEU A 52 -2.90 2.92 -17.75
N ARG A 53 -2.17 3.36 -18.78
CA ARG A 53 -0.89 2.74 -19.20
C ARG A 53 0.20 2.87 -18.13
N GLU A 54 0.37 4.05 -17.54
CA GLU A 54 1.32 4.29 -16.44
C GLU A 54 1.05 3.42 -15.20
N ARG A 55 -0.20 2.98 -15.02
CA ARG A 55 -0.65 2.18 -13.87
C ARG A 55 -0.91 0.72 -14.24
N HIS A 56 -0.55 0.32 -15.45
CA HIS A 56 -0.44 -1.08 -15.80
C HIS A 56 0.81 -1.63 -15.13
N ILE A 57 0.65 -2.73 -14.39
CA ILE A 57 1.77 -3.38 -13.71
C ILE A 57 1.94 -4.77 -14.29
N ASP A 58 3.04 -5.01 -14.96
CA ASP A 58 3.48 -6.33 -15.40
C ASP A 58 4.31 -7.00 -14.30
N PHE A 59 3.92 -8.22 -13.93
CA PHE A 59 4.63 -9.02 -12.93
C PHE A 59 4.26 -10.49 -13.06
N ASN A 60 5.15 -11.37 -12.61
CA ASN A 60 4.91 -12.80 -12.61
C ASN A 60 4.13 -13.21 -11.36
N VAL A 61 2.83 -13.48 -11.55
CA VAL A 61 1.93 -13.90 -10.47
C VAL A 61 2.39 -15.20 -9.80
N GLN A 62 2.98 -16.13 -10.55
CA GLN A 62 3.44 -17.41 -10.02
C GLN A 62 4.67 -17.26 -9.14
N GLU A 63 5.61 -16.41 -9.55
CA GLU A 63 6.79 -16.10 -8.73
C GLU A 63 6.42 -15.24 -7.52
N LEU A 64 5.43 -14.33 -7.65
CA LEU A 64 4.90 -13.60 -6.49
C LEU A 64 4.29 -14.58 -5.47
N ALA A 65 3.47 -15.53 -5.94
CA ALA A 65 2.87 -16.57 -5.11
C ALA A 65 3.94 -17.39 -4.37
N ARG A 66 4.99 -17.82 -5.08
CA ARG A 66 6.12 -18.56 -4.47
C ARG A 66 6.86 -17.72 -3.43
N THR A 67 7.12 -16.45 -3.73
CA THR A 67 7.80 -15.52 -2.82
C THR A 67 6.96 -15.31 -1.55
N ALA A 68 5.66 -15.06 -1.70
CA ALA A 68 4.73 -14.92 -0.60
C ALA A 68 4.67 -16.19 0.28
N CYS A 69 4.53 -17.37 -0.33
CA CYS A 69 4.54 -18.65 0.38
C CYS A 69 5.86 -18.87 1.13
N GLY A 70 6.99 -18.47 0.53
CA GLY A 70 8.32 -18.58 1.13
C GLY A 70 8.46 -17.77 2.42
N VAL A 71 7.93 -16.54 2.47
CA VAL A 71 8.03 -15.70 3.68
C VAL A 71 7.14 -16.18 4.81
N VAL A 72 5.96 -16.73 4.51
CA VAL A 72 5.06 -17.35 5.52
C VAL A 72 5.43 -18.80 5.82
N LYS A 73 6.46 -19.36 5.16
CA LYS A 73 6.91 -20.75 5.29
C LYS A 73 5.78 -21.78 5.06
N LYS A 74 4.90 -21.50 4.10
CA LYS A 74 3.79 -22.38 3.71
C LYS A 74 4.02 -22.97 2.33
N PRO A 75 3.51 -24.19 2.07
CA PRO A 75 3.51 -24.76 0.73
C PRO A 75 2.49 -24.06 -0.17
N ARG A 76 2.73 -24.08 -1.49
CA ARG A 76 1.89 -23.39 -2.47
C ARG A 76 0.44 -23.88 -2.55
N ASN A 77 0.16 -25.11 -2.11
CA ASN A 77 -1.20 -25.66 -2.06
C ASN A 77 -2.06 -25.05 -0.93
N GLU A 78 -1.45 -24.42 0.07
CA GLU A 78 -2.17 -23.68 1.13
C GLU A 78 -2.52 -22.25 0.71
N LEU A 79 -1.99 -21.77 -0.42
CA LEU A 79 -2.34 -20.47 -0.99
C LEU A 79 -3.78 -20.51 -1.51
N VAL A 80 -4.65 -19.72 -0.90
CA VAL A 80 -6.06 -19.67 -1.26
C VAL A 80 -6.34 -18.61 -2.31
N ALA A 81 -5.75 -17.41 -2.17
CA ALA A 81 -6.04 -16.32 -3.08
C ALA A 81 -4.91 -15.28 -3.17
N ILE A 82 -4.84 -14.62 -4.33
CA ILE A 82 -4.12 -13.37 -4.54
C ILE A 82 -5.11 -12.40 -5.17
N GLU A 83 -5.50 -11.39 -4.41
CA GLU A 83 -6.56 -10.45 -4.74
C GLU A 83 -6.04 -9.02 -4.68
N LYS A 84 -6.66 -8.12 -5.44
CA LYS A 84 -6.34 -6.70 -5.38
C LYS A 84 -7.11 -6.09 -4.21
N LEU A 85 -6.38 -5.55 -3.24
CA LEU A 85 -6.96 -4.95 -2.05
C LEU A 85 -7.24 -3.46 -2.25
N ALA A 86 -6.28 -2.72 -2.80
CA ALA A 86 -6.41 -1.29 -3.02
C ALA A 86 -5.49 -0.79 -4.13
N GLU A 87 -5.86 0.32 -4.77
CA GLU A 87 -5.00 1.04 -5.71
C GLU A 87 -4.92 2.50 -5.28
N GLY A 88 -3.72 2.99 -4.97
CA GLY A 88 -3.47 4.39 -4.64
C GLY A 88 -2.96 5.19 -5.84
N GLY A 89 -2.52 6.43 -5.60
CA GLY A 89 -1.89 7.24 -6.64
C GLY A 89 -0.54 6.70 -7.13
N PHE A 90 0.18 5.99 -6.25
CA PHE A 90 1.56 5.58 -6.44
C PHE A 90 1.80 4.06 -6.38
N ASN A 91 0.86 3.28 -5.84
CA ASN A 91 1.06 1.85 -5.61
C ASN A 91 -0.25 1.06 -5.75
N ARG A 92 -0.12 -0.21 -6.12
CA ARG A 92 -1.14 -1.24 -5.98
C ARG A 92 -0.84 -2.09 -4.74
N MET A 93 -1.87 -2.34 -3.94
CA MET A 93 -1.84 -3.27 -2.83
C MET A 93 -2.58 -4.54 -3.24
N LEU A 94 -1.90 -5.68 -3.17
CA LEU A 94 -2.52 -6.99 -3.26
C LEU A 94 -2.60 -7.61 -1.86
N GLN A 95 -3.64 -8.38 -1.62
CA GLN A 95 -3.73 -9.27 -0.46
C GLN A 95 -3.45 -10.69 -0.92
N VAL A 96 -2.56 -11.36 -0.21
CA VAL A 96 -2.27 -12.77 -0.39
C VAL A 96 -2.79 -13.52 0.82
N ARG A 97 -3.66 -14.49 0.59
CA ARG A 97 -4.31 -15.26 1.64
C ARG A 97 -3.90 -16.72 1.56
N SER A 98 -3.32 -17.21 2.65
CA SER A 98 -3.13 -18.63 2.95
C SER A 98 -4.29 -19.13 3.82
N SER A 99 -4.35 -20.43 4.08
CA SER A 99 -5.29 -21.07 5.02
C SER A 99 -5.51 -20.29 6.32
N ASP A 100 -4.42 -19.88 6.99
CA ASP A 100 -4.46 -19.31 8.35
C ASP A 100 -3.78 -17.93 8.46
N GLU A 101 -3.23 -17.40 7.37
CA GLU A 101 -2.44 -16.16 7.40
C GLU A 101 -2.71 -15.29 6.17
N GLU A 102 -2.67 -13.98 6.38
CA GLU A 102 -2.84 -12.98 5.34
C GLU A 102 -1.65 -12.02 5.34
N ILE A 103 -1.12 -11.76 4.15
CA ILE A 103 -0.05 -10.79 3.95
C ILE A 103 -0.45 -9.78 2.88
N LEU A 104 0.14 -8.60 2.96
CA LEU A 104 -0.04 -7.54 1.98
C LEU A 104 1.18 -7.44 1.08
N VAL A 105 0.94 -7.24 -0.21
CA VAL A 105 1.98 -7.00 -1.21
C VAL A 105 1.79 -5.61 -1.77
N ARG A 106 2.78 -4.75 -1.59
CA ARG A 106 2.83 -3.43 -2.20
C ARG A 106 3.65 -3.47 -3.48
N LEU A 107 3.05 -3.04 -4.59
CA LEU A 107 3.68 -2.92 -5.90
C LEU A 107 3.65 -1.45 -6.35
N PRO A 108 4.77 -0.85 -6.77
CA PRO A 108 4.82 0.54 -7.19
C PRO A 108 4.31 0.69 -8.63
N PHE A 109 3.67 1.82 -8.92
CA PHE A 109 3.45 2.25 -10.29
C PHE A 109 4.71 2.92 -10.83
N ARG A 110 5.14 2.53 -12.03
CA ARG A 110 6.26 3.17 -12.74
C ARG A 110 5.79 4.43 -13.45
N LEU A 111 5.54 5.46 -12.64
CA LEU A 111 5.23 6.80 -13.15
C LEU A 111 6.47 7.40 -13.83
N GLU A 112 6.28 8.35 -14.74
CA GLU A 112 7.34 8.94 -15.60
C GLU A 112 8.52 9.57 -14.83
N ALA A 113 8.38 9.84 -13.53
CA ALA A 113 9.45 10.32 -12.66
C ALA A 113 9.47 9.54 -11.33
N PRO A 114 9.97 8.30 -11.29
CA PRO A 114 10.13 7.58 -10.04
C PRO A 114 11.15 8.34 -9.18
N LEU A 115 10.79 8.65 -7.94
CA LEU A 115 11.77 9.17 -6.99
C LEU A 115 12.83 8.08 -6.75
N PRO A 116 14.13 8.35 -7.00
CA PRO A 116 15.18 7.40 -6.68
C PRO A 116 15.04 6.90 -5.24
N CYS A 117 15.17 5.60 -5.05
CA CYS A 117 15.13 4.97 -3.72
C CYS A 117 13.82 5.13 -2.93
N SER A 118 12.69 5.51 -3.55
CA SER A 118 11.42 5.72 -2.82
C SER A 118 10.98 4.47 -2.04
N MET A 119 11.00 3.30 -2.67
CA MET A 119 10.64 2.05 -2.00
C MET A 119 11.65 1.66 -0.92
N ALA A 120 12.95 1.81 -1.19
CA ALA A 120 14.00 1.52 -0.22
C ALA A 120 13.87 2.40 1.03
N SER A 121 13.56 3.68 0.84
CA SER A 121 13.35 4.65 1.92
C SER A 121 12.10 4.33 2.73
N GLU A 122 11.02 3.91 2.05
CA GLU A 122 9.80 3.44 2.70
C GLU A 122 10.07 2.20 3.56
N ALA A 123 10.72 1.18 2.98
CA ALA A 123 11.03 -0.06 3.68
C ALA A 123 11.96 0.18 4.89
N ALA A 124 12.96 1.05 4.74
CA ALA A 124 13.85 1.44 5.82
C ALA A 124 13.08 2.17 6.95
N THR A 125 12.18 3.08 6.59
CA THR A 125 11.38 3.84 7.56
C THR A 125 10.44 2.92 8.34
N VAL A 126 9.69 2.05 7.66
CA VAL A 126 8.78 1.11 8.32
C VAL A 126 9.54 0.16 9.25
N SER A 127 10.69 -0.36 8.80
CA SER A 127 11.54 -1.23 9.63
C SER A 127 12.05 -0.51 10.88
N PHE A 128 12.45 0.75 10.73
CA PHE A 128 12.91 1.58 11.86
C PHE A 128 11.79 1.85 12.86
N LEU A 129 10.59 2.22 12.40
CA LEU A 129 9.43 2.45 13.27
C LEU A 129 9.02 1.17 14.01
N TRP A 130 9.05 0.02 13.34
CA TRP A 130 8.76 -1.28 13.94
C TRP A 130 9.77 -1.62 15.05
N GLN A 131 11.06 -1.41 14.80
CA GLN A 131 12.11 -1.59 15.82
C GLN A 131 11.95 -0.61 17.00
N GLY A 132 11.39 0.57 16.76
CA GLY A 132 11.04 1.55 17.78
C GLY A 132 9.79 1.21 18.60
N GLY A 133 9.14 0.06 18.36
CA GLY A 133 7.97 -0.39 19.11
C GLY A 133 6.65 0.26 18.68
N LEU A 134 6.63 0.97 17.54
CA LEU A 134 5.39 1.51 17.00
C LEU A 134 4.56 0.42 16.33
N PRO A 135 3.22 0.49 16.39
CA PRO A 135 2.31 -0.49 15.79
C PRO A 135 2.21 -0.29 14.28
N VAL A 136 3.33 -0.50 13.57
CA VAL A 136 3.40 -0.49 12.11
C VAL A 136 3.53 -1.92 11.59
N PRO A 137 3.09 -2.20 10.35
CA PRO A 137 3.26 -3.53 9.77
C PRO A 137 4.74 -3.93 9.64
N LYS A 138 5.06 -5.13 10.09
CA LYS A 138 6.34 -5.79 9.87
C LYS A 138 6.58 -6.07 8.39
N ILE A 139 7.79 -5.76 7.93
CA ILE A 139 8.28 -6.18 6.62
C ILE A 139 8.68 -7.64 6.67
N LEU A 140 8.02 -8.46 5.84
CA LEU A 140 8.30 -9.89 5.68
C LEU A 140 9.32 -10.16 4.58
N GLY A 141 9.39 -9.28 3.58
CA GLY A 141 10.32 -9.36 2.46
C GLY A 141 10.28 -8.12 1.60
N VAL A 142 11.38 -7.80 0.92
CA VAL A 142 11.48 -6.62 0.06
C VAL A 142 12.39 -6.89 -1.13
N SER A 143 11.99 -6.39 -2.30
CA SER A 143 12.86 -6.28 -3.47
C SER A 143 12.73 -4.88 -4.04
N VAL A 144 13.82 -4.11 -3.99
CA VAL A 144 13.84 -2.70 -4.45
C VAL A 144 14.23 -2.55 -5.92
N THR A 145 14.42 -3.65 -6.63
CA THR A 145 14.75 -3.67 -8.06
C THR A 145 13.87 -4.68 -8.78
N ALA A 146 13.64 -4.46 -10.07
CA ALA A 146 12.94 -5.40 -10.94
C ALA A 146 13.74 -6.68 -11.24
N VAL A 147 15.01 -6.74 -10.82
CA VAL A 147 15.92 -7.86 -11.07
C VAL A 147 15.64 -8.95 -10.04
N ASN A 148 14.46 -9.53 -10.13
CA ASN A 148 13.99 -10.63 -9.29
C ASN A 148 12.95 -11.46 -10.07
N PRO A 149 12.65 -12.71 -9.66
CA PRO A 149 11.74 -13.59 -10.40
C PRO A 149 10.31 -13.03 -10.59
N VAL A 150 9.85 -12.15 -9.70
CA VAL A 150 8.54 -11.48 -9.81
C VAL A 150 8.52 -10.45 -10.95
N GLY A 151 9.69 -9.92 -11.34
CA GLY A 151 9.84 -8.96 -12.44
C GLY A 151 9.50 -7.51 -12.07
N ILE A 152 9.16 -7.24 -10.82
CA ILE A 152 8.88 -5.90 -10.30
C ILE A 152 9.39 -5.76 -8.87
N GLU A 153 9.66 -4.52 -8.46
CA GLU A 153 9.87 -4.16 -7.08
C GLU A 153 8.63 -4.47 -6.21
N TYR A 154 8.84 -4.90 -4.98
CA TYR A 154 7.74 -5.18 -4.04
C TYR A 154 8.16 -5.02 -2.58
N ILE A 155 7.17 -4.79 -1.73
CA ILE A 155 7.27 -4.97 -0.28
C ILE A 155 6.19 -5.96 0.17
N LEU A 156 6.60 -7.01 0.87
CA LEU A 156 5.71 -7.95 1.56
C LEU A 156 5.59 -7.49 3.02
N LEU A 157 4.36 -7.28 3.47
CA LEU A 157 4.02 -6.75 4.77
C LEU A 157 3.07 -7.72 5.48
N GLU A 158 3.19 -7.81 6.80
CA GLU A 158 2.13 -8.44 7.59
C GLU A 158 0.81 -7.67 7.42
N LYS A 159 -0.32 -8.39 7.46
CA LYS A 159 -1.62 -7.74 7.55
C LYS A 159 -1.99 -7.53 9.02
N LEU A 160 -2.21 -6.28 9.40
CA LEU A 160 -2.71 -5.96 10.74
C LEU A 160 -4.20 -6.31 10.83
N PRO A 161 -4.68 -6.85 11.97
CA PRO A 161 -6.08 -7.24 12.16
C PRO A 161 -7.04 -6.05 12.35
N GLU A 162 -6.48 -4.84 12.48
CA GLU A 162 -7.23 -3.63 12.78
C GLU A 162 -7.94 -3.07 11.55
N ARG A 163 -9.03 -2.34 11.79
CA ARG A 163 -9.80 -1.68 10.72
C ARG A 163 -9.22 -0.31 10.40
N PRO A 164 -9.20 0.08 9.11
CA PRO A 164 -8.84 1.44 8.72
C PRO A 164 -9.68 2.48 9.47
N LEU A 165 -9.02 3.51 10.00
CA LEU A 165 -9.70 4.61 10.68
C LEU A 165 -10.77 5.27 9.80
N GLY A 166 -10.58 5.28 8.48
CA GLY A 166 -11.53 5.85 7.52
C GLY A 166 -12.92 5.20 7.55
N GLU A 167 -13.01 3.89 7.78
CA GLU A 167 -14.28 3.14 7.81
C GLU A 167 -15.20 3.60 8.95
N HIS A 168 -14.62 4.06 10.05
CA HIS A 168 -15.36 4.45 11.24
C HIS A 168 -15.20 5.93 11.57
N TRP A 169 -14.41 6.69 10.82
CA TRP A 169 -14.10 8.09 11.14
C TRP A 169 -15.37 8.90 11.38
N PHE A 170 -16.37 8.80 10.50
CA PHE A 170 -17.62 9.56 10.63
C PHE A 170 -18.59 9.03 11.69
N SER A 171 -18.36 7.82 12.21
CA SER A 171 -19.15 7.23 13.29
C SER A 171 -18.50 7.38 14.67
N LEU A 172 -17.30 7.96 14.75
CA LEU A 172 -16.65 8.26 16.02
C LEU A 172 -17.35 9.41 16.75
N ASP A 173 -17.35 9.32 18.08
CA ASP A 173 -17.83 10.41 18.93
C ASP A 173 -16.87 11.62 18.87
N ASN A 174 -17.40 12.83 19.03
CA ASN A 174 -16.62 14.07 19.04
C ASN A 174 -15.49 14.08 20.09
N ARG A 175 -15.66 13.37 21.20
CA ARG A 175 -14.59 13.19 22.19
C ARG A 175 -13.44 12.36 21.60
N ILE A 176 -13.75 11.26 20.93
CA ILE A 176 -12.75 10.39 20.30
C ILE A 176 -12.06 11.11 19.15
N HIS A 177 -12.78 11.95 18.39
CA HIS A 177 -12.14 12.82 17.41
C HIS A 177 -11.11 13.76 18.03
N ARG A 178 -11.45 14.40 19.16
CA ARG A 178 -10.53 15.30 19.87
C ARG A 178 -9.32 14.56 20.42
N GLU A 179 -9.54 13.40 21.06
CA GLU A 179 -8.49 12.53 21.57
C GLU A 179 -7.58 12.04 20.43
N GLY A 180 -8.16 11.65 19.28
CA GLY A 180 -7.40 11.24 18.10
C GLY A 180 -6.50 12.36 17.56
N HIS A 181 -6.98 13.60 17.53
CA HIS A 181 -6.16 14.76 17.17
C HIS A 181 -5.02 15.02 18.16
N GLU A 182 -5.28 14.85 19.46
CA GLU A 182 -4.27 15.02 20.51
C GLU A 182 -3.19 13.91 20.42
N THR A 183 -3.61 12.66 20.22
CA THR A 183 -2.71 11.52 20.04
C THR A 183 -1.85 11.68 18.78
N ASP A 184 -2.43 12.06 17.63
CA ASP A 184 -1.66 12.33 16.40
C ASP A 184 -0.62 13.44 16.61
N ARG A 185 -1.03 14.53 17.27
CA ARG A 185 -0.10 15.64 17.61
C ARG A 185 1.05 15.15 18.48
N ARG A 186 0.75 14.38 19.52
CA ARG A 186 1.76 13.83 20.44
C ARG A 186 2.70 12.86 19.74
N SER A 187 2.18 11.93 18.95
CA SER A 187 3.00 10.98 18.18
C SER A 187 3.91 11.70 17.18
N ARG A 188 3.44 12.78 16.54
CA ARG A 188 4.26 13.63 15.67
C ARG A 188 5.38 14.35 16.44
N GLU A 189 5.09 14.88 17.62
CA GLU A 189 6.08 15.50 18.49
C GLU A 189 7.12 14.49 18.97
N GLU A 190 6.70 13.31 19.42
CA GLU A 190 7.61 12.24 19.84
C GLU A 190 8.49 11.76 18.69
N ALA A 191 7.93 11.55 17.49
CA ALA A 191 8.70 11.22 16.29
C ALA A 191 9.70 12.33 15.91
N TYR A 192 9.30 13.61 16.04
CA TYR A 192 10.18 14.75 15.81
C TYR A 192 11.34 14.79 16.81
N LEU A 193 11.05 14.58 18.09
CA LEU A 193 12.06 14.56 19.16
C LEU A 193 13.01 13.39 19.00
N HIS A 194 12.51 12.19 18.69
CA HIS A 194 13.35 11.02 18.39
C HIS A 194 14.27 11.29 17.20
N ARG A 195 13.74 11.85 16.10
CA ARG A 195 14.54 12.25 14.95
C ARG A 195 15.59 13.29 15.30
N ALA A 196 15.23 14.31 16.09
CA ALA A 196 16.15 15.36 16.52
C ALA A 196 17.27 14.81 17.42
N ALA A 197 16.97 13.82 18.27
CA ALA A 197 17.94 13.15 19.12
C ALA A 197 18.89 12.25 18.31
N SER A 198 18.37 11.51 17.33
CA SER A 198 19.18 10.57 16.52
C SER A 198 19.99 11.23 15.41
N PHE A 199 19.48 12.30 14.79
CA PHE A 199 20.05 12.89 13.57
C PHE A 199 20.31 14.40 13.66
N GLY A 200 20.12 14.99 14.84
CA GLY A 200 20.21 16.43 15.04
C GLY A 200 18.95 17.17 14.61
N LYS A 201 18.74 18.37 15.15
CA LYS A 201 17.63 19.24 14.74
C LYS A 201 17.84 19.68 13.28
N PRO A 202 16.82 19.62 12.41
CA PRO A 202 16.92 20.24 11.11
C PRO A 202 17.19 21.74 11.30
N LEU A 203 18.22 22.26 10.64
CA LEU A 203 18.43 23.70 10.53
C LEU A 203 17.15 24.30 9.92
N LEU A 204 16.34 24.94 10.75
CA LEU A 204 15.29 25.84 10.28
C LEU A 204 16.01 26.90 9.45
N ARG A 205 15.88 26.81 8.12
CA ARG A 205 16.31 27.90 7.24
C ARG A 205 15.48 29.11 7.67
N GLU A 206 16.10 30.06 8.35
CA GLU A 206 15.43 31.27 8.78
C GLU A 206 14.74 31.88 7.56
N ARG A 207 13.43 32.11 7.67
CA ARG A 207 12.71 32.82 6.62
C ARG A 207 13.37 34.21 6.54
N PRO A 208 13.85 34.64 5.36
CA PRO A 208 14.39 35.98 5.24
C PRO A 208 13.34 36.99 5.71
N SER A 209 13.75 37.84 6.64
CA SER A 209 12.97 38.99 7.12
C SER A 209 12.46 39.75 5.90
N LYS A 210 11.13 39.85 5.76
CA LYS A 210 10.55 40.76 4.78
C LYS A 210 10.99 42.18 5.16
N ARG A 211 11.82 42.79 4.32
CA ARG A 211 12.01 44.24 4.28
C ARG A 211 10.98 44.83 3.33
#